data_AF-A0A7C8ZVZ9-F1
#
_entry.id   AF-A0A7C8ZVZ9-F1
#
_cell.length_a   1.000
_cell.length_b   1.000
_cell.length_c   1.000
_cell.angle_alpha   90.00
_cell.angle_beta   90.00
_cell.angle_gamma   90.00
#
_symmetry.space_group_name_H-M   'P 1'
#
loop_
_entity.id
_entity.type
_entity.pdbx_description
1 polymer ?
#
loop_
_entity_poly.entity_id
_entity_poly.type
_entity_poly.pdbx_seq_one_letter_code
_entity_poly.pdbx_strand_id
1 'polypeptide(L)'
;FIGVLGACRHMGLVDEGRHYFDSMVKEHKLERNVKHYGCMVDLLGRAGLLKEAEELIMSMPMEPDITTWSALLSACIKHGDHEMGERVGRKLLELQPNNDAFHVNLSNICAGKGDWDDVLEIRRQMTQQGAAKTPGCSLI
;
A
#
# COMPACT_ATOMS: atom_id res chain seq x y z
N PHE A 1 -7.06 -7.88 -19.64
CA PHE A 1 -6.24 -8.36 -18.51
C PHE A 1 -6.68 -7.82 -17.16
N ILE A 2 -6.97 -6.52 -16.99
CA ILE A 2 -7.49 -5.98 -15.70
C ILE A 2 -8.66 -6.79 -15.11
N GLY A 3 -9.69 -7.14 -15.89
CA GLY A 3 -10.82 -7.92 -15.39
C GLY A 3 -10.42 -9.30 -14.84
N VAL A 4 -9.55 -10.01 -15.56
CA VAL A 4 -9.05 -11.34 -15.17
C VAL A 4 -8.14 -11.23 -13.93
N LEU A 5 -7.20 -10.29 -13.93
CA LEU A 5 -6.33 -10.05 -12.76
C LEU A 5 -7.15 -9.60 -11.53
N GLY A 6 -8.19 -8.81 -11.74
CA GLY A 6 -9.15 -8.44 -10.71
C GLY A 6 -9.87 -9.65 -10.13
N ALA A 7 -10.32 -10.58 -10.97
CA ALA A 7 -10.92 -11.84 -10.51
C ALA A 7 -9.92 -12.69 -9.72
N CYS A 8 -8.68 -12.86 -10.22
CA CYS A 8 -7.62 -13.59 -9.52
C CYS A 8 -7.35 -12.97 -8.14
N ARG A 9 -7.19 -11.65 -8.08
CA ARG A 9 -7.05 -10.87 -6.84
C ARG A 9 -8.17 -11.15 -5.84
N HIS A 10 -9.43 -11.11 -6.28
CA HIS A 10 -10.58 -11.32 -5.40
C HIS A 10 -10.69 -12.75 -4.88
N MET A 11 -10.33 -13.73 -5.71
CA MET A 11 -10.41 -15.15 -5.39
C MET A 11 -9.14 -15.70 -4.72
N GLY A 12 -8.07 -14.91 -4.64
CA GLY A 12 -6.76 -15.34 -4.11
C GLY A 12 -6.00 -16.29 -5.02
N LEU A 13 -6.28 -16.27 -6.32
CA LEU A 13 -5.68 -17.17 -7.33
C LEU A 13 -4.32 -16.62 -7.79
N VAL A 14 -3.28 -16.86 -6.98
CA VAL A 14 -1.93 -16.31 -7.18
C VAL A 14 -1.29 -16.85 -8.46
N ASP A 15 -1.33 -18.16 -8.69
CA ASP A 15 -0.66 -18.80 -9.83
C ASP A 15 -1.29 -18.38 -11.16
N GLU A 16 -2.62 -18.35 -11.22
CA GLU A 16 -3.37 -17.83 -12.37
C GLU A 16 -3.08 -16.34 -12.58
N GLY A 17 -3.02 -15.56 -11.50
CA GLY A 17 -2.65 -14.14 -11.57
C GLY A 17 -1.30 -13.94 -12.25
N ARG A 18 -0.27 -14.69 -11.83
CA ARG A 18 1.07 -14.68 -12.43
C ARG A 18 1.02 -15.08 -13.89
N HIS A 19 0.33 -16.18 -14.18
CA HIS A 19 0.19 -16.70 -15.54
C HIS A 19 -0.39 -15.63 -16.49
N TYR A 20 -1.52 -15.01 -16.12
CA TYR A 20 -2.15 -13.98 -16.95
C TYR A 20 -1.35 -12.67 -17.02
N PHE A 21 -0.65 -12.32 -15.93
CA PHE A 21 0.22 -11.13 -15.90
C PHE A 21 1.45 -11.27 -16.80
N ASP A 22 1.92 -12.50 -17.02
CA ASP A 22 3.00 -12.83 -17.95
C ASP A 22 2.52 -13.01 -19.39
N SER A 23 1.42 -13.75 -19.59
CA SER A 23 0.90 -14.03 -20.92
C SER A 23 0.46 -12.76 -21.65
N MET A 24 -0.01 -11.73 -20.94
CA MET A 24 -0.37 -10.45 -21.57
C MET A 24 0.79 -9.85 -22.39
N VAL A 25 2.03 -9.98 -21.90
CA VAL A 25 3.22 -9.46 -22.59
C VAL A 25 3.73 -10.48 -23.59
N LYS A 26 3.92 -11.74 -23.15
CA LYS A 26 4.60 -12.78 -23.93
C LYS A 26 3.77 -13.23 -25.13
N GLU A 27 2.47 -13.44 -24.94
CA GLU A 27 1.57 -14.04 -25.92
C GLU A 27 0.73 -12.97 -26.63
N HIS A 28 0.21 -11.99 -25.88
CA HIS A 28 -0.71 -10.99 -26.42
C HIS A 28 -0.03 -9.67 -26.82
N LYS A 29 1.27 -9.52 -26.55
CA LYS A 29 2.08 -8.33 -26.90
C LYS A 29 1.49 -7.02 -26.37
N LEU A 30 0.86 -7.07 -25.20
CA LEU A 30 0.31 -5.91 -24.51
C LEU A 30 1.26 -5.45 -23.41
N GLU A 31 1.35 -4.13 -23.25
CA GLU A 31 2.15 -3.53 -22.18
C GLU A 31 1.39 -3.52 -20.85
N ARG A 32 2.13 -3.75 -19.76
CA ARG A 32 1.61 -3.58 -18.41
C ARG A 32 1.51 -2.08 -18.10
N ASN A 33 0.47 -1.70 -17.40
CA ASN A 33 0.29 -0.34 -16.89
C ASN A 33 0.12 -0.38 -15.37
N VAL A 34 0.09 0.79 -14.73
CA VAL A 34 -0.02 0.93 -13.27
C VAL A 34 -1.16 0.10 -12.67
N LYS A 35 -2.31 0.00 -13.36
CA LYS A 35 -3.46 -0.78 -12.87
C LYS A 35 -3.19 -2.29 -12.88
N HIS A 36 -2.47 -2.80 -13.88
CA HIS A 36 -2.09 -4.22 -13.91
C HIS A 36 -1.16 -4.57 -12.74
N TYR A 37 -0.17 -3.72 -12.48
CA TYR A 37 0.73 -3.88 -11.32
C TYR A 37 -0.04 -3.79 -10.01
N GLY A 38 -0.90 -2.77 -9.83
CA GLY A 38 -1.72 -2.62 -8.63
C GLY A 38 -2.58 -3.85 -8.33
N CYS A 39 -3.19 -4.47 -9.36
CA CYS A 39 -3.92 -5.73 -9.17
C CYS A 39 -3.03 -6.88 -8.68
N MET A 40 -1.83 -7.04 -9.24
CA MET A 40 -0.90 -8.10 -8.85
C MET A 40 -0.30 -7.87 -7.46
N VAL A 41 0.06 -6.63 -7.13
CA VAL A 41 0.56 -6.26 -5.81
C VAL A 41 -0.48 -6.55 -4.73
N ASP A 42 -1.75 -6.18 -4.97
CA ASP A 42 -2.82 -6.48 -4.00
C ASP A 42 -3.10 -7.99 -3.90
N LEU A 43 -3.05 -8.74 -5.01
CA LEU A 43 -3.16 -10.20 -4.99
C LEU A 43 -2.04 -10.84 -4.15
N LEU A 44 -0.78 -10.49 -4.40
CA LEU A 44 0.38 -11.00 -3.67
C LEU A 44 0.34 -10.60 -2.19
N GLY A 45 0.05 -9.33 -1.91
CA GLY A 45 -0.06 -8.80 -0.56
C GLY A 45 -1.15 -9.51 0.25
N ARG A 46 -2.34 -9.71 -0.32
CA ARG A 46 -3.42 -10.46 0.36
C ARG A 46 -3.05 -11.89 0.69
N ALA A 47 -2.24 -12.52 -0.16
CA ALA A 47 -1.70 -13.87 0.02
C ALA A 47 -0.52 -13.94 1.01
N GLY A 48 -0.01 -12.81 1.50
CA GLY A 48 1.12 -12.76 2.45
C GLY A 48 2.49 -12.81 1.79
N LEU A 49 2.54 -12.70 0.46
CA LEU A 49 3.78 -12.69 -0.32
C LEU A 49 4.36 -11.27 -0.37
N LEU A 50 4.62 -10.68 0.79
CA LEU A 50 4.94 -9.25 0.94
C LEU A 50 6.22 -8.84 0.21
N LYS A 51 7.29 -9.64 0.34
CA LYS A 51 8.57 -9.36 -0.35
C LYS A 51 8.40 -9.35 -1.86
N GLU A 52 7.67 -10.33 -2.40
CA GLU A 52 7.39 -10.39 -3.83
C GLU A 52 6.51 -9.22 -4.29
N ALA A 53 5.53 -8.82 -3.48
CA ALA A 53 4.72 -7.65 -3.76
C ALA A 53 5.56 -6.35 -3.80
N GLU A 54 6.50 -6.18 -2.88
CA GLU A 54 7.43 -5.04 -2.88
C GLU A 54 8.39 -5.09 -4.08
N GLU A 55 9.01 -6.24 -4.35
CA GLU A 55 9.88 -6.43 -5.52
C GLU A 55 9.15 -6.10 -6.83
N LEU A 56 7.88 -6.50 -6.94
CA LEU A 56 7.05 -6.17 -8.09
C LEU A 56 6.85 -4.66 -8.23
N ILE A 57 6.62 -3.94 -7.13
CA ILE A 57 6.54 -2.46 -7.14
C ILE A 57 7.87 -1.85 -7.61
N MET A 58 8.99 -2.33 -7.07
CA MET A 58 10.32 -1.81 -7.44
C MET A 58 10.71 -2.12 -8.89
N SER A 59 10.12 -3.16 -9.48
CA SER A 59 10.33 -3.53 -10.89
C SER A 59 9.48 -2.72 -11.89
N MET A 60 8.58 -1.85 -11.41
CA MET A 60 7.68 -1.11 -12.28
C MET A 60 8.46 -0.14 -13.18
N PRO A 61 8.22 -0.16 -14.51
CA PRO A 61 8.87 0.78 -15.43
C PRO A 61 8.23 2.18 -15.41
N MET A 62 7.24 2.39 -14.54
CA MET A 62 6.55 3.66 -14.31
C MET A 62 6.44 3.92 -12.81
N GLU A 63 6.15 5.16 -12.44
CA GLU A 63 5.92 5.53 -11.04
C GLU A 63 4.72 4.76 -10.45
N PRO A 64 4.90 4.04 -9.32
CA PRO A 64 3.79 3.39 -8.65
C PRO A 64 2.84 4.41 -8.04
N ASP A 65 1.54 4.21 -8.22
CA ASP A 65 0.54 5.09 -7.64
C ASP A 65 0.35 4.87 -6.12
N ILE A 66 -0.27 5.84 -5.47
CA ILE A 66 -0.59 5.78 -4.03
C ILE A 66 -1.42 4.55 -3.70
N THR A 67 -2.30 4.11 -4.61
CA THR A 67 -3.13 2.92 -4.43
C THR A 67 -2.29 1.64 -4.33
N THR A 68 -1.23 1.53 -5.15
CA THR A 68 -0.31 0.39 -5.14
C THR A 68 0.48 0.31 -3.83
N TRP A 69 1.03 1.43 -3.37
CA TRP A 69 1.70 1.49 -2.05
C TRP A 69 0.73 1.24 -0.88
N SER A 70 -0.50 1.76 -0.97
CA SER A 70 -1.54 1.55 0.06
C SER A 70 -1.96 0.08 0.15
N ALA A 71 -1.99 -0.64 -0.97
CA ALA A 71 -2.26 -2.08 -0.99
C ALA A 71 -1.16 -2.86 -0.26
N LEU A 72 0.11 -2.53 -0.50
CA LEU A 72 1.23 -3.14 0.22
C LEU A 72 1.19 -2.82 1.71
N LEU A 73 0.95 -1.56 2.10
CA LEU A 73 0.82 -1.17 3.51
C LEU A 73 -0.29 -1.97 4.22
N SER A 74 -1.46 -2.07 3.59
CA SER A 74 -2.59 -2.82 4.13
C SER A 74 -2.24 -4.30 4.32
N ALA A 75 -1.48 -4.87 3.39
CA ALA A 75 -0.99 -6.24 3.50
C ALA A 75 0.03 -6.40 4.64
N CYS A 76 0.97 -5.47 4.79
CA CYS A 76 1.94 -5.48 5.90
C CYS A 76 1.24 -5.44 7.25
N ILE A 77 0.24 -4.56 7.42
CA ILE A 77 -0.57 -4.48 8.65
C ILE A 77 -1.30 -5.81 8.89
N LYS A 78 -1.96 -6.36 7.86
CA LYS A 78 -2.72 -7.60 7.97
C LYS A 78 -1.84 -8.78 8.41
N HIS A 79 -0.62 -8.85 7.91
CA HIS A 79 0.30 -9.98 8.15
C HIS A 79 1.33 -9.70 9.24
N GLY A 80 1.27 -8.55 9.91
CA GLY A 80 2.14 -8.20 11.03
C GLY A 80 3.59 -7.89 10.65
N ASP A 81 3.87 -7.57 9.38
CA ASP A 81 5.22 -7.14 8.96
C ASP A 81 5.40 -5.65 9.26
N HIS A 82 5.72 -5.37 10.53
CA HIS A 82 5.85 -4.00 11.00
C HIS A 82 7.08 -3.27 10.42
N GLU A 83 8.13 -3.99 10.02
CA GLU A 83 9.32 -3.37 9.44
C GLU A 83 9.04 -2.86 8.02
N MET A 84 8.48 -3.71 7.16
CA MET A 84 8.06 -3.27 5.83
C MET A 84 6.93 -2.26 5.91
N GLY A 85 5.95 -2.49 6.80
CA GLY A 85 4.82 -1.59 7.00
C GLY A 85 5.25 -0.17 7.39
N GLU A 86 6.25 -0.04 8.26
CA GLU A 86 6.77 1.27 8.64
C GLU A 86 7.45 1.99 7.46
N ARG A 87 8.34 1.30 6.73
CA ARG A 87 9.02 1.88 5.55
C ARG A 87 8.01 2.34 4.50
N VAL A 88 7.01 1.52 4.21
CA VAL A 88 5.95 1.84 3.23
C VAL A 88 5.07 2.97 3.74
N GLY A 89 4.72 2.98 5.03
CA GLY A 89 3.92 4.03 5.66
C GLY A 89 4.62 5.40 5.63
N ARG A 90 5.93 5.45 5.93
CA ARG A 90 6.73 6.69 5.81
C ARG A 90 6.77 7.19 4.37
N LYS A 91 6.98 6.29 3.39
CA LYS A 91 6.91 6.65 1.97
C LYS A 91 5.56 7.25 1.55
N LEU A 92 4.46 6.68 2.04
CA LEU A 92 3.11 7.21 1.79
C LEU A 92 2.90 8.59 2.42
N LEU A 93 3.47 8.85 3.59
CA LEU A 93 3.47 10.18 4.20
C LEU A 93 4.34 11.18 3.44
N GLU A 94 5.49 10.78 2.88
CA GLU A 94 6.27 11.65 2.00
C GLU A 94 5.46 12.07 0.76
N LEU A 95 4.70 11.14 0.18
CA LEU A 95 3.83 11.39 -0.98
C LEU A 95 2.60 12.23 -0.63
N GLN A 96 1.99 12.00 0.55
CA GLN A 96 0.82 12.73 1.03
C GLN A 96 0.94 13.07 2.52
N PRO A 97 1.69 14.14 2.87
CA PRO A 97 1.99 14.46 4.27
C PRO A 97 0.78 14.75 5.14
N ASN A 98 -0.34 15.17 4.53
CA ASN A 98 -1.56 15.58 5.24
C ASN A 98 -2.64 14.48 5.27
N ASN A 99 -2.29 13.24 4.90
CA ASN A 99 -3.23 12.13 4.90
C ASN A 99 -3.33 11.51 6.30
N ASP A 100 -4.41 11.81 7.01
CA ASP A 100 -4.65 11.36 8.38
C ASP A 100 -4.63 9.82 8.49
N ALA A 101 -5.09 9.10 7.48
CA ALA A 101 -5.12 7.64 7.49
C ALA A 101 -3.70 7.04 7.48
N PHE A 102 -2.77 7.66 6.75
CA PHE A 102 -1.37 7.21 6.73
C PHE A 102 -0.67 7.45 8.06
N HIS A 103 -0.93 8.58 8.72
CA HIS A 103 -0.44 8.84 10.07
C HIS A 103 -0.96 7.83 11.09
N VAL A 104 -2.27 7.56 11.07
CA VAL A 104 -2.90 6.58 11.98
C VAL A 104 -2.31 5.18 11.75
N ASN A 105 -2.20 4.75 10.49
CA ASN A 105 -1.63 3.45 10.16
C ASN A 105 -0.17 3.32 10.63
N LEU A 106 0.66 4.34 10.38
CA LEU A 106 2.05 4.32 10.80
C LEU A 106 2.19 4.33 12.32
N SER A 107 1.40 5.15 13.03
CA SER A 107 1.39 5.17 14.50
C SER A 107 1.00 3.82 15.10
N ASN A 108 0.00 3.14 14.52
CA ASN A 108 -0.40 1.80 14.96
C ASN A 108 0.68 0.75 14.71
N ILE A 109 1.40 0.83 13.58
CA ILE A 109 2.53 -0.07 13.28
C ILE A 109 3.66 0.13 14.28
N CYS A 110 4.07 1.38 14.55
CA CYS A 110 5.12 1.68 15.53
C CYS A 110 4.72 1.22 16.94
N ALA A 111 3.47 1.45 17.35
CA ALA A 111 2.95 0.95 18.62
C ALA A 111 2.98 -0.59 18.70
N GLY A 112 2.69 -1.28 17.59
CA GLY A 112 2.81 -2.75 17.48
C GLY A 112 4.24 -3.27 17.60
N LYS A 113 5.26 -2.47 17.27
CA LYS A 113 6.69 -2.78 17.49
C LYS A 113 7.15 -2.48 18.92
N GLY A 114 6.39 -1.68 19.67
CA GLY A 114 6.80 -1.12 20.95
C GLY A 114 7.72 0.10 20.81
N ASP A 115 7.81 0.69 19.63
CA ASP A 115 8.60 1.91 19.38
C ASP A 115 7.76 3.15 19.72
N TRP A 116 7.75 3.52 21.00
CA TRP A 116 6.94 4.62 21.49
C TRP A 116 7.48 6.00 21.10
N ASP A 117 8.77 6.12 20.80
CA ASP A 117 9.37 7.38 20.37
C ASP A 117 8.83 7.78 18.99
N ASP A 118 8.78 6.83 18.06
CA ASP A 118 8.14 7.03 16.75
C ASP A 118 6.65 7.35 16.86
N VAL A 119 5.93 6.66 17.76
CA VAL A 119 4.50 6.92 18.01
C VAL A 119 4.28 8.37 18.46
N LEU A 120 5.13 8.87 19.37
CA LEU A 120 5.05 10.23 19.87
C LEU A 120 5.39 11.25 18.77
N GLU A 121 6.38 10.96 17.93
CA GLU A 121 6.73 11.82 16.80
C GLU A 121 5.56 11.96 15.82
N ILE A 122 4.98 10.84 15.39
CA ILE A 122 3.85 10.83 14.45
C ILE A 122 2.66 11.59 15.02
N ARG A 123 2.32 11.38 16.30
CA ARG A 123 1.22 12.11 16.96
C ARG A 123 1.47 13.61 17.06
N ARG A 124 2.74 14.02 17.26
CA ARG A 124 3.12 15.43 17.24
C ARG A 124 2.90 16.03 15.86
N GLN A 125 3.29 15.33 14.79
CA GLN A 125 3.05 15.75 13.41
C GLN A 125 1.54 15.89 13.13
N MET A 126 0.73 14.91 13.56
CA MET A 126 -0.74 14.96 13.43
C MET A 126 -1.35 16.17 14.15
N THR A 127 -0.86 16.52 15.33
CA THR A 127 -1.39 17.66 16.12
C THR A 127 -1.04 18.99 15.46
N GLN A 128 0.18 19.13 14.92
CA GLN A 128 0.60 20.32 14.17
C GLN A 128 -0.23 20.50 12.89
N GLN A 129 -0.56 19.42 12.20
CA GLN A 129 -1.43 19.45 11.01
C GLN A 129 -2.90 19.68 11.37
N GLY A 130 -3.39 19.10 12.47
CA GLY A 130 -4.73 19.29 12.98
C GLY A 130 -5.00 20.73 13.45
N ALA A 131 -4.00 21.40 14.01
CA ALA A 131 -4.08 22.83 14.33
C ALA A 131 -4.16 23.73 13.08
N ALA A 132 -3.71 23.25 11.92
CA ALA A 132 -3.83 23.93 10.63
C ALA A 132 -5.16 23.65 9.90
N LYS A 133 -5.89 22.59 10.28
CA LYS A 133 -7.26 22.34 9.82
C LYS A 133 -8.20 23.17 10.69
N THR A 134 -8.87 24.17 10.11
CA THR A 134 -9.91 24.96 10.81
C THR A 134 -10.95 24.00 11.39
N PRO A 135 -11.35 24.13 12.66
CA PRO A 135 -12.42 23.33 13.23
C PRO A 135 -13.68 23.47 12.36
N GLY A 136 -14.17 22.36 11.82
CA GLY A 136 -15.50 22.30 11.23
C GLY A 136 -16.51 22.47 12.36
N CYS A 137 -17.00 23.69 12.57
CA CYS A 137 -18.14 23.93 13.44
C CYS A 137 -19.37 23.28 12.82
N SER A 138 -19.77 22.10 13.30
CA SER A 138 -21.16 21.67 13.24
C SER A 138 -21.91 22.38 14.36
N LEU A 139 -22.47 23.55 14.05
CA LEU A 139 -23.52 24.14 14.88
C LEU A 139 -24.80 23.35 14.61
N ILE A 140 -25.31 22.68 15.64
CA ILE A 140 -26.68 22.14 15.68
C ILE A 140 -27.62 23.29 16.04
#